data_AF-A0A9D7CIF1-F1
#
_entry.id   AF-A0A9D7CIF1-F1
#
_cell.length_a   1.000
_cell.length_b   1.000
_cell.length_c   1.000
_cell.angle_alpha   90.00
_cell.angle_beta   90.00
_cell.angle_gamma   90.00
#
_symmetry.space_group_name_H-M   'P 1'
#
loop_
_entity.id
_entity.type
_entity.pdbx_description
1 polymer ?
#
loop_
_entity_poly.entity_id
_entity_poly.type
_entity_poly.pdbx_seq_one_letter_code
_entity_poly.pdbx_strand_id
1 'polypeptide(L)'
;MGSSFRPGLAAAAAIPKTSVLATAVRIPTEKVVDLEATRTKATIVRGTETVETPVINLTRATGLLDAFVPVRRTEEARAVKQTIVAGTLVARGTTIDLEFLAPTHVVLGIFDGVHADLRASSVLSVASLLDDPEVSAALKKNTSELTATERQNVGAKFAAANVAIDDAVPEKSMGAAFMALKSAQAFR
;
A
#
# COMPACT_ATOMS: atom_id res chain seq x y z
N MET A 1 -1.41 56.88 -52.48
CA MET A 1 -0.64 56.47 -51.27
C MET A 1 -1.67 56.16 -50.18
N GLY A 2 -1.88 54.97 -49.63
CA GLY A 2 -1.35 53.61 -49.78
C GLY A 2 -2.07 52.72 -48.73
N SER A 3 -2.35 51.44 -49.07
CA SER A 3 -2.49 50.20 -48.23
C SER A 3 -3.33 50.24 -46.93
N SER A 4 -4.13 49.23 -46.49
CA SER A 4 -4.31 47.81 -46.84
C SER A 4 -5.41 47.20 -45.93
N PHE A 5 -5.79 45.92 -46.21
CA PHE A 5 -6.37 44.87 -45.33
C PHE A 5 -7.87 44.43 -45.40
N ARG A 6 -8.07 43.20 -45.97
CA ARG A 6 -8.91 42.01 -45.59
C ARG A 6 -10.46 42.15 -45.44
N PRO A 7 -11.30 41.07 -45.44
CA PRO A 7 -11.06 39.62 -45.25
C PRO A 7 -11.85 38.63 -46.18
N GLY A 8 -11.55 37.32 -46.07
CA GLY A 8 -12.36 36.22 -46.63
C GLY A 8 -12.34 34.99 -45.70
N LEU A 9 -13.52 34.43 -45.42
CA LEU A 9 -13.84 33.44 -44.38
C LEU A 9 -14.19 32.06 -44.98
N ALA A 10 -13.74 30.97 -44.34
CA ALA A 10 -14.21 29.58 -44.46
C ALA A 10 -13.67 28.82 -43.21
N ALA A 11 -14.25 27.77 -42.62
CA ALA A 11 -15.53 27.06 -42.68
C ALA A 11 -15.58 26.11 -41.44
N ALA A 12 -16.77 25.71 -40.96
CA ALA A 12 -16.96 24.56 -40.07
C ALA A 12 -18.40 23.99 -40.22
N ALA A 13 -18.54 22.66 -40.15
CA ALA A 13 -19.70 21.87 -40.60
C ALA A 13 -20.47 21.18 -39.45
N ALA A 14 -21.77 20.82 -39.66
CA ALA A 14 -22.42 19.59 -39.12
C ALA A 14 -23.92 19.37 -39.52
N ILE A 15 -24.19 18.22 -40.20
CA ILE A 15 -25.23 17.14 -40.10
C ILE A 15 -26.77 17.41 -40.19
N PRO A 16 -27.55 16.62 -40.99
CA PRO A 16 -28.66 15.78 -40.43
C PRO A 16 -28.91 14.42 -41.18
N LYS A 17 -29.19 13.29 -40.49
CA LYS A 17 -30.48 12.57 -40.18
C LYS A 17 -30.96 11.40 -41.11
N THR A 18 -31.03 10.19 -40.52
CA THR A 18 -32.11 9.16 -40.54
C THR A 18 -32.28 8.09 -41.66
N SER A 19 -32.63 6.86 -41.20
CA SER A 19 -33.30 5.70 -41.86
C SER A 19 -32.37 4.65 -42.53
N VAL A 20 -32.56 3.31 -42.53
CA VAL A 20 -33.73 2.43 -42.74
C VAL A 20 -33.42 0.96 -42.29
N LEU A 21 -34.42 0.25 -41.73
CA LEU A 21 -34.78 -1.21 -41.66
C LEU A 21 -33.75 -2.37 -41.73
N ALA A 22 -33.95 -3.40 -40.87
CA ALA A 22 -33.88 -4.82 -41.24
C ALA A 22 -34.68 -5.77 -40.29
N THR A 23 -35.78 -6.32 -40.85
CA THR A 23 -36.30 -7.71 -40.83
C THR A 23 -36.48 -8.53 -39.54
N ALA A 24 -37.74 -8.95 -39.32
CA ALA A 24 -38.18 -9.94 -38.33
C ALA A 24 -38.17 -11.38 -38.89
N VAL A 25 -37.72 -12.35 -38.08
CA VAL A 25 -38.01 -13.78 -38.22
C VAL A 25 -38.59 -14.27 -36.89
N ARG A 26 -39.85 -14.72 -36.88
CA ARG A 26 -40.49 -15.40 -35.75
C ARG A 26 -40.50 -16.91 -36.00
N ILE A 27 -39.96 -17.68 -35.06
CA ILE A 27 -40.47 -19.02 -34.73
C ILE A 27 -40.45 -19.13 -33.20
N PRO A 28 -41.59 -18.99 -32.50
CA PRO A 28 -41.67 -19.40 -31.10
C PRO A 28 -41.92 -20.90 -31.04
N THR A 29 -40.90 -21.68 -30.68
CA THR A 29 -41.11 -22.97 -30.02
C THR A 29 -41.45 -22.68 -28.56
N GLU A 30 -42.74 -22.59 -28.28
CA GLU A 30 -43.25 -22.48 -26.93
C GLU A 30 -42.97 -23.80 -26.20
N LYS A 31 -41.92 -23.81 -25.39
CA LYS A 31 -41.74 -24.83 -24.35
C LYS A 31 -42.12 -24.17 -23.04
N VAL A 32 -43.40 -24.32 -22.68
CA VAL A 32 -43.90 -23.97 -21.35
C VAL A 32 -43.17 -24.86 -20.36
N VAL A 33 -42.16 -24.30 -19.70
CA VAL A 33 -41.55 -24.91 -18.53
C VAL A 33 -42.36 -24.41 -17.34
N ASP A 34 -43.17 -25.30 -16.79
CA ASP A 34 -43.86 -25.07 -15.54
C ASP A 34 -42.78 -24.93 -14.45
N LEU A 35 -42.58 -23.70 -13.98
CA LEU A 35 -41.65 -23.39 -12.90
C LEU A 35 -42.40 -23.60 -11.58
N GLU A 36 -42.67 -24.86 -11.24
CA GLU A 36 -42.97 -25.17 -9.85
C GLU A 36 -41.81 -24.71 -8.97
N ALA A 37 -42.16 -23.86 -8.00
CA ALA A 37 -41.26 -23.03 -7.22
C ALA A 37 -40.43 -23.83 -6.20
N THR A 38 -39.51 -24.66 -6.67
CA THR A 38 -38.48 -25.27 -5.81
C THR A 38 -37.12 -24.68 -6.14
N ARG A 39 -36.60 -23.85 -5.23
CA ARG A 39 -35.23 -23.34 -5.27
C ARG A 39 -34.26 -24.52 -5.38
N THR A 40 -33.55 -24.62 -6.50
CA THR A 40 -32.49 -25.61 -6.69
C THR A 40 -31.39 -25.36 -5.67
N LYS A 41 -31.19 -26.28 -4.72
CA LYS A 41 -30.08 -26.21 -3.75
C LYS A 41 -28.79 -26.60 -4.46
N ALA A 42 -27.77 -25.75 -4.38
CA ALA A 42 -26.45 -26.08 -4.91
C ALA A 42 -25.84 -27.25 -4.13
N THR A 43 -25.52 -28.34 -4.83
CA THR A 43 -24.86 -29.52 -4.26
C THR A 43 -23.36 -29.39 -4.44
N ILE A 44 -22.61 -29.47 -3.33
CA ILE A 44 -21.15 -29.45 -3.36
C ILE A 44 -20.67 -30.90 -3.43
N VAL A 45 -19.95 -31.24 -4.49
CA VAL A 45 -19.35 -32.57 -4.66
C VAL A 45 -17.88 -32.50 -4.24
N ARG A 46 -17.45 -33.38 -3.34
CA ARG A 46 -16.05 -33.49 -2.92
C ARG A 46 -15.53 -34.87 -3.34
N GLY A 47 -14.87 -34.94 -4.49
CA GLY A 47 -14.51 -36.23 -5.12
C GLY A 47 -15.70 -36.81 -5.89
N THR A 48 -16.08 -38.06 -5.60
CA THR A 48 -17.27 -38.73 -6.19
C THR A 48 -18.51 -38.69 -5.29
N GLU A 49 -18.40 -38.12 -4.09
CA GLU A 49 -19.49 -38.10 -3.11
C GLU A 49 -20.15 -36.73 -3.03
N THR A 50 -21.48 -36.75 -3.03
CA THR A 50 -22.30 -35.56 -2.81
C THR A 50 -22.36 -35.30 -1.31
N VAL A 51 -21.79 -34.18 -0.87
CA VAL A 51 -21.74 -33.82 0.55
C VAL A 51 -22.82 -32.77 0.81
N GLU A 52 -23.76 -33.08 1.70
CA GLU A 52 -24.73 -32.10 2.17
C GLU A 52 -24.01 -31.02 2.98
N THR A 53 -24.19 -29.76 2.59
CA THR A 53 -23.54 -28.64 3.28
C THR A 53 -24.26 -28.40 4.60
N PRO A 54 -23.59 -28.53 5.75
CA PRO A 54 -24.22 -28.23 7.03
C PRO A 54 -24.63 -26.75 7.07
N VAL A 55 -25.84 -26.49 7.56
CA VAL A 55 -26.36 -25.14 7.70
C VAL A 55 -25.54 -24.42 8.78
N ILE A 56 -24.71 -23.46 8.36
CA ILE A 56 -23.91 -22.65 9.27
C ILE A 56 -24.87 -21.75 10.06
N ASN A 57 -24.79 -21.80 11.38
CA ASN A 57 -25.49 -20.85 12.24
C ASN A 57 -24.76 -19.51 12.18
N LEU A 58 -25.26 -18.59 11.35
CA LEU A 58 -24.61 -17.30 11.10
C LEU A 58 -24.43 -16.48 12.37
N THR A 59 -25.37 -16.52 13.32
CA THR A 59 -25.27 -15.81 14.61
C THR A 59 -24.10 -16.31 15.45
N ARG A 60 -23.85 -17.62 15.46
CA ARG A 60 -22.69 -18.20 16.17
C ARG A 60 -21.39 -17.96 15.42
N ALA A 61 -21.42 -17.96 14.09
CA ALA A 61 -20.25 -17.67 13.26
C ALA A 61 -19.80 -16.20 13.39
N THR A 62 -20.73 -15.24 13.40
CA THR A 62 -20.41 -13.83 13.65
C THR A 62 -19.87 -13.61 15.04
N GLY A 63 -20.47 -14.22 16.07
CA GLY A 63 -19.93 -14.13 17.44
C GLY A 63 -18.51 -14.69 17.58
N LEU A 64 -18.12 -15.64 16.72
CA LEU A 64 -16.76 -16.18 16.69
C LEU A 64 -15.78 -15.21 16.02
N LEU A 65 -16.22 -14.45 15.01
CA LEU A 65 -15.43 -13.39 14.36
C LEU A 65 -15.33 -12.12 15.22
N ASP A 66 -16.41 -11.75 15.92
CA ASP A 66 -16.45 -10.61 16.83
C ASP A 66 -15.60 -10.84 18.10
N ALA A 67 -15.37 -12.11 18.46
CA ALA A 67 -14.48 -12.50 19.55
C ALA A 67 -12.99 -12.47 19.19
N PHE A 68 -12.65 -12.35 17.89
CA PHE A 68 -11.27 -12.06 17.52
C PHE A 68 -10.99 -10.59 17.79
N VAL A 69 -10.21 -10.31 18.84
CA VAL A 69 -9.55 -9.02 18.98
C VAL A 69 -8.44 -8.97 17.94
N PRO A 70 -8.52 -8.12 16.90
CA PRO A 70 -7.44 -8.01 15.94
C PRO A 70 -6.25 -7.39 16.67
N VAL A 71 -5.17 -8.15 16.86
CA VAL A 71 -3.92 -7.59 17.35
C VAL A 71 -3.41 -6.64 16.25
N ARG A 72 -3.45 -5.34 16.53
CA ARG A 72 -2.94 -4.35 15.59
C ARG A 72 -1.43 -4.51 15.51
N ARG A 73 -0.89 -4.73 14.31
CA ARG A 73 0.57 -4.90 14.08
C ARG A 73 1.42 -3.78 14.67
N THR A 74 0.86 -2.58 14.83
CA THR A 74 1.50 -1.42 15.46
C THR A 74 1.84 -1.61 16.94
N GLU A 75 1.32 -2.65 17.59
CA GLU A 75 1.52 -2.96 19.01
C GLU A 75 2.42 -4.20 19.22
N GLU A 76 2.78 -4.92 18.16
CA GLU A 76 3.61 -6.11 18.28
C GLU A 76 5.07 -5.72 18.53
N ALA A 77 5.60 -6.16 19.67
CA ALA A 77 6.94 -5.79 20.07
C ALA A 77 8.01 -6.41 19.14
N ARG A 78 9.02 -5.63 18.79
CA ARG A 78 10.13 -6.02 17.91
C ARG A 78 11.42 -6.11 18.72
N ALA A 79 12.28 -7.06 18.39
CA ALA A 79 13.57 -7.21 19.07
C ALA A 79 14.49 -6.04 18.70
N VAL A 80 14.94 -5.26 19.68
CA VAL A 80 15.82 -4.09 19.50
C VAL A 80 17.25 -4.39 19.91
N LYS A 81 17.42 -5.25 20.92
CA LYS A 81 18.73 -5.64 21.44
C LYS A 81 18.77 -7.14 21.68
N GLN A 82 19.95 -7.69 21.50
CA GLN A 82 20.25 -9.08 21.84
C GLN A 82 21.58 -9.15 22.57
N THR A 83 21.73 -10.12 23.48
CA THR A 83 22.94 -10.29 24.30
C THR A 83 24.18 -10.64 23.47
N ILE A 84 23.99 -11.21 22.27
CA ILE A 84 25.07 -11.63 21.36
C ILE A 84 25.05 -10.77 20.10
N VAL A 85 26.21 -10.29 19.68
CA VAL A 85 26.34 -9.46 18.47
C VAL A 85 25.86 -10.24 17.24
N ALA A 86 25.08 -9.58 16.37
CA ALA A 86 24.59 -10.17 15.14
C ALA A 86 25.75 -10.69 14.26
N GLY A 87 25.57 -11.87 13.68
CA GLY A 87 26.60 -12.53 12.86
C GLY A 87 27.64 -13.35 13.64
N THR A 88 27.56 -13.38 14.96
CA THR A 88 28.46 -14.23 15.78
C THR A 88 28.02 -15.69 15.72
N LEU A 89 28.96 -16.60 15.44
CA LEU A 89 28.70 -18.04 15.53
C LEU A 89 28.57 -18.46 17.00
N VAL A 90 27.49 -19.15 17.33
CA VAL A 90 27.21 -19.63 18.67
C VAL A 90 27.00 -21.14 18.68
N ALA A 91 27.39 -21.79 19.78
CA ALA A 91 27.11 -23.20 19.98
C ALA A 91 25.59 -23.44 20.04
N ARG A 92 25.15 -24.62 19.59
CA ARG A 92 23.74 -25.00 19.72
C ARG A 92 23.37 -25.11 21.19
N GLY A 93 22.29 -24.44 21.59
CA GLY A 93 21.83 -24.42 22.99
C GLY A 93 22.29 -23.20 23.80
N THR A 94 23.04 -22.28 23.19
CA THR A 94 23.33 -20.99 23.82
C THR A 94 22.05 -20.17 24.01
N THR A 95 21.77 -19.74 25.23
CA THR A 95 20.68 -18.82 25.53
C THR A 95 21.00 -17.42 25.00
N ILE A 96 20.06 -16.82 24.28
CA ILE A 96 20.15 -15.45 23.78
C ILE A 96 18.95 -14.69 24.33
N ASP A 97 19.22 -13.67 25.12
CA ASP A 97 18.14 -12.78 25.56
C ASP A 97 17.88 -11.74 24.48
N LEU A 98 16.59 -11.52 24.21
CA LEU A 98 16.09 -10.54 23.27
C LEU A 98 15.28 -9.50 24.05
N GLU A 99 15.63 -8.23 23.88
CA GLU A 99 14.87 -7.11 24.42
C GLU A 99 13.90 -6.63 23.36
N PHE A 100 12.61 -6.61 23.70
CA PHE A 100 11.53 -6.23 22.79
C PHE A 100 10.96 -4.86 23.14
N LEU A 101 10.74 -4.02 22.12
CA LEU A 101 10.04 -2.74 22.27
C LEU A 101 8.90 -2.66 21.27
N ALA A 102 7.78 -2.09 21.70
CA ALA A 102 6.69 -1.73 20.80
C ALA A 102 7.16 -0.63 19.83
N PRO A 103 6.70 -0.61 18.57
CA PRO A 103 7.09 0.40 17.58
C PRO A 103 6.89 1.86 18.06
N THR A 104 5.91 2.09 18.94
CA THR A 104 5.65 3.40 19.56
C THR A 104 6.78 3.88 20.48
N HIS A 105 7.54 2.96 21.08
CA HIS A 105 8.64 3.25 22.01
C HIS A 105 10.02 3.14 21.34
N VAL A 106 10.09 2.65 20.10
CA VAL A 106 11.33 2.65 19.31
C VAL A 106 11.55 4.06 18.76
N VAL A 107 12.41 4.82 19.45
CA VAL A 107 12.85 6.15 19.04
C VAL A 107 14.04 6.01 18.08
N LEU A 108 14.03 6.71 16.95
CA LEU A 108 15.03 6.52 15.90
C LEU A 108 16.44 6.91 16.34
N GLY A 109 16.58 7.77 17.35
CA GLY A 109 17.87 8.15 17.92
C GLY A 109 18.69 7.02 18.55
N ILE A 110 18.13 5.82 18.71
CA ILE A 110 18.90 4.62 19.13
C ILE A 110 19.77 4.05 18.00
N PHE A 111 19.53 4.44 16.75
CA PHE A 111 20.28 3.95 15.59
C PHE A 111 21.35 4.97 15.18
N ASP A 112 22.52 4.46 14.83
CA ASP A 112 23.62 5.28 14.33
C ASP A 112 23.33 5.82 12.92
N GLY A 113 23.85 7.01 12.62
CA GLY A 113 23.72 7.63 11.30
C GLY A 113 22.32 8.16 10.97
N VAL A 114 21.43 8.28 11.97
CA VAL A 114 20.08 8.85 11.81
C VAL A 114 20.14 10.38 11.72
N HIS A 115 19.29 10.92 10.85
CA HIS A 115 19.11 12.34 10.64
C HIS A 115 18.79 13.09 11.95
N ALA A 116 19.47 14.21 12.20
CA ALA A 116 19.37 14.95 13.45
C ALA A 116 17.92 15.25 13.85
N ASP A 117 17.12 15.78 12.93
CA ASP A 117 15.71 16.14 13.17
C ASP A 117 14.79 14.92 13.42
N LEU A 118 15.21 13.72 12.98
CA LEU A 118 14.44 12.48 13.16
C LEU A 118 14.83 11.70 14.41
N ARG A 119 15.93 12.06 15.10
CA ARG A 119 16.41 11.31 16.28
C ARG A 119 15.37 11.25 17.40
N ALA A 120 14.57 12.28 17.59
CA ALA A 120 13.51 12.31 18.62
C ALA A 120 12.18 11.67 18.16
N SER A 121 12.06 11.30 16.88
CA SER A 121 10.85 10.70 16.31
C SER A 121 10.78 9.21 16.61
N SER A 122 9.56 8.68 16.78
CA SER A 122 9.32 7.24 16.87
C SER A 122 9.03 6.65 15.50
N VAL A 123 9.09 5.32 15.38
CA VAL A 123 8.74 4.61 14.14
C VAL A 123 7.33 4.96 13.67
N LEU A 124 6.39 5.13 14.61
CA LEU A 124 5.01 5.48 14.28
C LEU A 124 4.87 6.91 13.75
N SER A 125 5.65 7.87 14.27
CA SER A 125 5.52 9.27 13.84
C SER A 125 6.04 9.52 12.42
N VAL A 126 6.93 8.66 11.91
CA VAL A 126 7.43 8.70 10.53
C VAL A 126 6.64 7.80 9.58
N ALA A 127 5.60 7.10 10.05
CA ALA A 127 4.83 6.16 9.23
C ALA A 127 4.20 6.81 8.00
N SER A 128 3.75 8.07 8.12
CA SER A 128 3.18 8.82 6.99
C SER A 128 4.18 9.07 5.86
N LEU A 129 5.47 9.28 6.19
CA LEU A 129 6.54 9.41 5.20
C LEU A 129 6.83 8.07 4.53
N LEU A 130 6.73 6.95 5.27
CA LEU A 130 6.91 5.61 4.73
C LEU A 130 5.74 5.16 3.83
N ASP A 131 4.54 5.67 4.09
CA ASP A 131 3.34 5.38 3.31
C ASP A 131 3.25 6.21 2.02
N ASP A 132 4.06 7.27 1.87
CA ASP A 132 4.12 8.04 0.63
C ASP A 132 4.76 7.19 -0.51
N PRO A 133 4.08 7.05 -1.67
CA PRO A 133 4.56 6.22 -2.76
C PRO A 133 5.88 6.71 -3.37
N GLU A 134 6.14 8.02 -3.35
CA GLU A 134 7.38 8.58 -3.90
C GLU A 134 8.56 8.30 -2.98
N VAL A 135 8.37 8.46 -1.67
CA VAL A 135 9.39 8.18 -0.65
C VAL A 135 9.68 6.68 -0.60
N SER A 136 8.65 5.84 -0.56
CA SER A 136 8.82 4.37 -0.53
C SER A 136 9.45 3.82 -1.81
N ALA A 137 9.19 4.42 -2.98
CA ALA A 137 9.88 4.06 -4.21
C ALA A 137 11.36 4.48 -4.19
N ALA A 138 11.66 5.67 -3.66
CA ALA A 138 13.03 6.16 -3.53
C ALA A 138 13.85 5.34 -2.53
N LEU A 139 13.27 4.91 -1.41
CA LEU A 139 13.96 4.11 -0.38
C LEU A 139 14.46 2.75 -0.88
N LYS A 140 13.90 2.22 -1.97
CA LYS A 140 14.36 0.97 -2.61
C LYS A 140 15.71 1.12 -3.32
N LYS A 141 16.13 2.36 -3.59
CA LYS A 141 17.39 2.70 -4.27
C LYS A 141 18.44 3.14 -3.25
N ASN A 142 19.70 3.23 -3.71
CA ASN A 142 20.72 3.97 -2.99
C ASN A 142 20.54 5.48 -3.24
N THR A 143 20.94 6.32 -2.28
CA THR A 143 20.83 7.79 -2.43
C THR A 143 21.67 8.33 -3.60
N SER A 144 22.74 7.62 -3.97
CA SER A 144 23.56 7.89 -5.15
C SER A 144 22.86 7.58 -6.49
N GLU A 145 21.85 6.70 -6.48
CA GLU A 145 21.10 6.29 -7.67
C GLU A 145 19.85 7.16 -7.91
N LEU A 146 19.55 8.08 -6.98
CA LEU A 146 18.44 9.01 -7.12
C LEU A 146 18.76 10.07 -8.19
N THR A 147 17.81 10.26 -9.10
CA THR A 147 17.85 11.38 -10.03
C THR A 147 17.66 12.71 -9.29
N ALA A 148 18.09 13.83 -9.91
CA ALA A 148 17.92 15.15 -9.31
C ALA A 148 16.44 15.47 -9.00
N THR A 149 15.53 15.08 -9.90
CA THR A 149 14.08 15.26 -9.72
C THR A 149 13.54 14.45 -8.55
N GLU A 150 13.93 13.17 -8.42
CA GLU A 150 13.53 12.34 -7.28
C GLU A 150 14.05 12.92 -5.96
N ARG A 151 15.30 13.38 -5.95
CA ARG A 151 15.92 14.01 -4.78
C ARG A 151 15.15 15.27 -4.37
N GLN A 152 14.76 16.10 -5.33
CA GLN A 152 13.97 17.29 -5.07
C GLN A 152 12.57 16.97 -4.53
N ASN A 153 11.87 16.00 -5.14
CA ASN A 153 10.53 15.61 -4.71
C ASN A 153 10.54 15.02 -3.29
N VAL A 154 11.44 14.08 -3.03
CA VAL A 154 11.61 13.48 -1.70
C VAL A 154 12.05 14.53 -0.68
N GLY A 155 12.95 15.44 -1.05
CA GLY A 155 13.33 16.57 -0.21
C GLY A 155 12.16 17.47 0.18
N ALA A 156 11.24 17.73 -0.74
CA ALA A 156 10.02 18.50 -0.45
C ALA A 156 9.09 17.77 0.54
N LYS A 157 9.01 16.44 0.47
CA LYS A 157 8.23 15.62 1.43
C LYS A 157 8.84 15.67 2.83
N PHE A 158 10.16 15.56 2.93
CA PHE A 158 10.86 15.73 4.20
C PHE A 158 10.67 17.13 4.78
N ALA A 159 10.77 18.17 3.95
CA ALA A 159 10.52 19.55 4.37
C ALA A 159 9.08 19.74 4.88
N ALA A 160 8.08 19.12 4.23
CA ALA A 160 6.69 19.14 4.70
C ALA A 160 6.49 18.44 6.05
N ALA A 161 7.38 17.49 6.40
CA ALA A 161 7.44 16.84 7.70
C ALA A 161 8.36 17.56 8.71
N ASN A 162 8.79 18.79 8.40
CA ASN A 162 9.73 19.60 9.20
C ASN A 162 11.13 18.98 9.36
N VAL A 163 11.57 18.18 8.38
CA VAL A 163 12.92 17.63 8.31
C VAL A 163 13.71 18.41 7.28
N ALA A 164 14.71 19.16 7.73
CA ALA A 164 15.52 19.99 6.85
C ALA A 164 16.72 19.20 6.31
N ILE A 165 16.66 18.87 5.02
CA ILE A 165 17.78 18.19 4.35
C ILE A 165 18.85 19.20 3.94
N ASP A 166 20.06 18.98 4.43
CA ASP A 166 21.27 19.70 4.07
C ASP A 166 22.40 18.69 3.84
N ASP A 167 22.72 18.44 2.56
CA ASP A 167 23.77 17.50 2.17
C ASP A 167 25.19 18.02 2.49
N ALA A 168 25.36 19.30 2.87
CA ALA A 168 26.64 19.81 3.35
C ALA A 168 26.94 19.38 4.80
N VAL A 169 25.91 19.01 5.55
CA VAL A 169 26.03 18.55 6.95
C VAL A 169 25.72 17.05 7.00
N PRO A 170 26.69 16.17 7.35
CA PRO A 170 26.48 14.72 7.31
C PRO A 170 25.25 14.24 8.09
N GLU A 171 24.99 14.83 9.27
CA GLU A 171 23.84 14.48 10.12
C GLU A 171 22.49 15.01 9.62
N LYS A 172 22.49 15.92 8.64
CA LYS A 172 21.27 16.43 7.98
C LYS A 172 21.19 16.03 6.51
N SER A 173 22.09 15.16 6.07
CA SER A 173 22.13 14.70 4.69
C SER A 173 20.92 13.84 4.36
N MET A 174 20.59 13.77 3.07
CA MET A 174 19.56 12.85 2.60
C MET A 174 19.92 11.38 2.91
N GLY A 175 21.21 11.06 2.93
CA GLY A 175 21.71 9.76 3.38
C GLY A 175 21.24 9.41 4.79
N ALA A 176 21.42 10.33 5.74
CA ALA A 176 20.99 10.14 7.12
C ALA A 176 19.46 10.03 7.25
N ALA A 177 18.71 10.78 6.45
CA ALA A 177 17.24 10.69 6.41
C ALA A 177 16.77 9.33 5.87
N PHE A 178 17.42 8.81 4.84
CA PHE A 178 17.12 7.49 4.27
C PHE A 178 17.46 6.37 5.24
N MET A 179 18.60 6.47 5.94
CA MET A 179 18.96 5.53 7.00
C MET A 179 17.90 5.51 8.10
N ALA A 180 17.43 6.67 8.53
CA ALA A 180 16.36 6.79 9.53
C ALA A 180 15.07 6.08 9.09
N LEU A 181 14.63 6.31 7.85
CA LEU A 181 13.41 5.68 7.32
C LEU A 181 13.58 4.17 7.07
N LYS A 182 14.76 3.72 6.60
CA LYS A 182 15.04 2.28 6.45
C LYS A 182 15.05 1.57 7.80
N SER A 183 15.64 2.19 8.82
CA SER A 183 15.55 1.69 10.19
C SER A 183 14.09 1.64 10.63
N ALA A 184 13.33 2.73 10.47
CA ALA A 184 11.90 2.73 10.82
C ALA A 184 11.10 1.63 10.10
N GLN A 185 11.38 1.37 8.82
CA GLN A 185 10.73 0.32 8.04
C GLN A 185 10.97 -1.08 8.62
N ALA A 186 12.14 -1.35 9.20
CA ALA A 186 12.46 -2.63 9.82
C ALA A 186 11.66 -2.90 11.11
N PHE A 187 11.16 -1.85 11.75
CA PHE A 187 10.44 -1.91 13.03
C PHE A 187 8.92 -1.67 12.90
N ARG A 188 8.38 -1.63 11.68
CA ARG A 188 6.95 -1.48 11.41
C ARG A 188 6.13 -2.77 11.66
#